data_AF-A0A9D5VY37-F1
#
_entry.id   AF-A0A9D5VY37-F1
#
_cell.length_a   1.000
_cell.length_b   1.000
_cell.length_c   1.000
_cell.angle_alpha   90.00
_cell.angle_beta   90.00
_cell.angle_gamma   90.00
#
_symmetry.space_group_name_H-M   'P 1'
#
loop_
_entity.id
_entity.type
_entity.pdbx_description
1 polymer ?
#
loop_
_entity_poly.entity_id
_entity_poly.type
_entity_poly.pdbx_seq_one_letter_code
_entity_poly.pdbx_strand_id
1 'polypeptide(L)'
;MEYVDKIVNIIKQDINSLRTDELGGVIFEDLESILQEAPDIESILNPEPDVFIERTIPESKTILGAYTPMKSPGVITLYSNNIKNFFWRIVQVLTRKLYGFFITKPDLERLAILITRKTYYHEIFHFNCDVFRLLFGCSYDILNEEALAVAYSRNTLKVERSNGNSQIGRMNAVIYNTVMDRAFRYTSPGYRNWRNFPDEFSLKNGLID
;
A
#
# COMPACT_ATOMS: atom_id res chain seq x y z
N MET A 1 -13.29 -5.98 4.34
CA MET A 1 -12.75 -6.66 3.12
C MET A 1 -13.44 -6.18 1.85
N GLU A 2 -14.76 -6.00 1.83
CA GLU A 2 -15.53 -5.60 0.63
C GLU A 2 -14.94 -4.41 -0.18
N TYR A 3 -14.43 -3.36 0.49
CA TYR A 3 -13.85 -2.19 -0.19
C TYR A 3 -12.50 -2.47 -0.86
N VAL A 4 -11.66 -3.31 -0.24
CA VAL A 4 -10.40 -3.77 -0.85
C VAL A 4 -10.72 -4.56 -2.10
N ASP A 5 -11.71 -5.45 -2.03
CA ASP A 5 -12.12 -6.27 -3.17
C ASP A 5 -12.67 -5.42 -4.33
N LYS A 6 -13.42 -4.34 -4.04
CA LYS A 6 -13.89 -3.38 -5.06
C LYS A 6 -12.73 -2.73 -5.81
N ILE A 7 -11.70 -2.24 -5.10
CA ILE A 7 -10.53 -1.61 -5.73
C ILE A 7 -9.71 -2.64 -6.52
N VAL A 8 -9.49 -3.82 -5.94
CA VAL A 8 -8.80 -4.91 -6.63
C VAL A 8 -9.54 -5.29 -7.91
N ASN A 9 -10.88 -5.34 -7.90
CA ASN A 9 -11.65 -5.65 -9.10
C ASN A 9 -11.51 -4.60 -10.21
N ILE A 10 -11.38 -3.32 -9.88
CA ILE A 10 -11.07 -2.26 -10.86
C ILE A 10 -9.71 -2.54 -11.51
N ILE A 11 -8.69 -2.85 -10.71
CA ILE A 11 -7.35 -3.16 -11.23
C ILE A 11 -7.37 -4.45 -12.06
N LYS A 12 -8.15 -5.45 -11.65
CA LYS A 12 -8.32 -6.71 -12.38
C LYS A 12 -8.92 -6.52 -13.77
N GLN A 13 -9.84 -5.56 -13.95
CA GLN A 13 -10.36 -5.23 -15.27
C GLN A 13 -9.23 -4.78 -16.22
N ASP A 14 -8.35 -3.90 -15.75
CA ASP A 14 -7.18 -3.45 -16.51
C ASP A 14 -6.23 -4.65 -16.78
N ILE A 15 -5.92 -5.48 -15.77
CA ILE A 15 -5.09 -6.70 -15.92
C ILE A 15 -5.67 -7.66 -16.96
N ASN A 16 -6.99 -7.87 -16.96
CA ASN A 16 -7.65 -8.79 -17.86
C ASN A 16 -7.60 -8.34 -19.32
N SER A 17 -7.51 -7.04 -19.56
CA SER A 17 -7.34 -6.48 -20.90
C SER A 17 -5.93 -6.69 -21.49
N LEU A 18 -4.93 -7.01 -20.65
CA LEU A 18 -3.57 -7.24 -21.11
C LEU A 18 -3.46 -8.48 -22.01
N ARG A 19 -2.63 -8.36 -23.03
CA ARG A 19 -2.25 -9.47 -23.91
C ARG A 19 -1.32 -10.44 -23.18
N THR A 20 -1.38 -11.70 -23.57
CA THR A 20 -0.45 -12.73 -23.10
C THR A 20 0.21 -13.43 -24.28
N ASP A 21 1.43 -13.92 -24.06
CA ASP A 21 2.11 -14.82 -24.98
C ASP A 21 1.51 -16.25 -24.95
N GLU A 22 2.07 -17.15 -25.76
CA GLU A 22 1.64 -18.55 -25.87
C GLU A 22 1.82 -19.35 -24.57
N LEU A 23 2.70 -18.90 -23.68
CA LEU A 23 2.97 -19.54 -22.39
C LEU A 23 2.10 -18.95 -21.26
N GLY A 24 1.32 -17.90 -21.55
CA GLY A 24 0.47 -17.20 -20.58
C GLY A 24 1.17 -16.04 -19.84
N GLY A 25 2.35 -15.64 -20.30
CA GLY A 25 3.10 -14.50 -19.79
C GLY A 25 2.51 -13.19 -20.29
N VAL A 26 2.41 -12.19 -19.43
CA VAL A 26 1.86 -10.87 -19.77
C VAL A 26 2.84 -10.08 -20.62
N ILE A 27 2.34 -9.48 -21.70
CA ILE A 27 3.09 -8.62 -22.60
C ILE A 27 2.85 -7.15 -22.22
N PHE A 28 3.92 -6.40 -21.93
CA PHE A 28 3.86 -5.01 -21.46
C PHE A 28 4.24 -3.98 -22.54
N GLU A 29 3.55 -3.99 -23.69
CA GLU A 29 3.82 -3.07 -24.81
C GLU A 29 3.34 -1.63 -24.54
N ASP A 30 2.23 -1.45 -23.81
CA ASP A 30 1.56 -0.14 -23.65
C ASP A 30 1.63 0.44 -22.23
N LEU A 31 2.58 0.00 -21.41
CA LEU A 31 2.65 0.41 -20.01
C LEU A 31 2.85 1.93 -19.84
N GLU A 32 3.60 2.57 -20.73
CA GLU A 32 3.79 4.03 -20.70
C GLU A 32 2.49 4.78 -21.00
N SER A 33 1.61 4.24 -21.86
CA SER A 33 0.29 4.82 -22.12
C SER A 33 -0.61 4.77 -20.88
N ILE A 34 -0.57 3.65 -20.13
CA ILE A 34 -1.31 3.51 -18.86
C ILE A 34 -0.84 4.53 -17.82
N LEU A 35 0.43 4.96 -17.90
CA LEU A 35 1.09 5.78 -16.88
C LEU A 35 1.13 7.28 -17.20
N GLN A 36 0.62 7.73 -18.34
CA GLN A 36 0.73 9.15 -18.77
C GLN A 36 0.22 10.15 -17.73
N GLU A 37 -0.88 9.81 -17.04
CA GLU A 37 -1.50 10.68 -16.03
C GLU A 37 -1.15 10.31 -14.58
N ALA A 38 -0.44 9.19 -14.38
CA ALA A 38 -0.06 8.72 -13.06
C ALA A 38 1.12 9.54 -12.53
N PRO A 39 1.11 9.99 -11.26
CA PRO A 39 2.30 10.61 -10.67
C PRO A 39 3.47 9.63 -10.68
N ASP A 40 4.69 10.17 -10.65
CA ASP A 40 5.88 9.33 -10.50
C ASP A 40 5.87 8.64 -9.13
N ILE A 41 6.56 7.51 -9.05
CA ILE A 41 6.56 6.69 -7.84
C ILE A 41 7.26 7.36 -6.65
N GLU A 42 8.24 8.23 -6.87
CA GLU A 42 8.94 8.90 -5.77
C GLU A 42 8.04 9.95 -5.12
N SER A 43 7.23 10.66 -5.92
CA SER A 43 6.19 11.56 -5.42
C SER A 43 5.15 10.83 -4.56
N ILE A 44 4.76 9.61 -4.94
CA ILE A 44 3.83 8.79 -4.14
C ILE A 44 4.49 8.30 -2.83
N LEU A 45 5.80 8.02 -2.86
CA LEU A 45 6.58 7.54 -1.71
C LEU A 45 7.16 8.66 -0.84
N ASN A 46 6.86 9.91 -1.17
CA ASN A 46 7.19 11.09 -0.37
C ASN A 46 5.92 11.87 0.02
N PRO A 47 4.94 11.23 0.68
CA PRO A 47 3.74 11.92 1.13
C PRO A 47 4.08 12.97 2.19
N GLU A 48 3.33 14.06 2.23
CA GLU A 48 3.32 14.94 3.41
C GLU A 48 2.75 14.14 4.60
N PRO A 49 3.25 14.35 5.83
CA PRO A 49 2.59 13.79 7.02
C PRO A 49 1.11 14.16 7.05
N ASP A 50 0.25 13.25 7.50
CA ASP A 50 -1.21 13.44 7.52
C ASP A 50 -1.65 14.52 8.53
N VAL A 51 -1.37 15.79 8.23
CA VAL A 51 -1.80 16.96 9.03
C VAL A 51 -3.21 17.37 8.59
N PHE A 52 -4.19 16.46 8.66
CA PHE A 52 -5.58 16.78 8.33
C PHE A 52 -6.31 17.35 9.55
N ILE A 53 -5.93 18.57 9.93
CA ILE A 53 -6.58 19.32 11.03
C ILE A 53 -8.01 19.74 10.60
N GLU A 54 -8.28 19.86 9.29
CA GLU A 54 -9.59 20.22 8.76
C GLU A 54 -9.97 19.37 7.53
N ARG A 55 -11.28 19.09 7.41
CA ARG A 55 -11.98 18.06 6.62
C ARG A 55 -11.77 18.08 5.09
N THR A 56 -10.86 18.86 4.57
CA THR A 56 -10.57 18.91 3.13
C THR A 56 -9.58 17.82 2.78
N ILE A 57 -10.13 16.70 2.29
CA ILE A 57 -9.39 15.72 1.51
C ILE A 57 -8.67 16.48 0.39
N PRO A 58 -7.33 16.52 0.36
CA PRO A 58 -6.64 17.13 -0.77
C PRO A 58 -6.98 16.33 -2.03
N GLU A 59 -7.23 17.01 -3.15
CA GLU A 59 -7.24 16.41 -4.49
C GLU A 59 -5.82 15.99 -4.92
N SER A 60 -5.07 15.36 -4.02
CA SER A 60 -3.73 14.90 -4.30
C SER A 60 -3.80 13.58 -5.06
N LYS A 61 -3.11 13.53 -6.20
CA LYS A 61 -2.91 12.30 -6.97
C LYS A 61 -1.95 11.31 -6.28
N THR A 62 -1.23 11.73 -5.23
CA THR A 62 -0.21 10.93 -4.55
C THR A 62 -0.71 10.26 -3.26
N ILE A 63 -1.80 10.75 -2.67
CA ILE A 63 -2.38 10.17 -1.45
C ILE A 63 -3.12 8.88 -1.80
N LEU A 64 -2.76 7.75 -1.18
CA LEU A 64 -3.35 6.44 -1.48
C LEU A 64 -4.57 6.14 -0.60
N GLY A 65 -4.53 6.58 0.65
CA GLY A 65 -5.59 6.45 1.63
C GLY A 65 -5.53 7.61 2.61
N ALA A 66 -6.59 7.79 3.38
CA ALA A 66 -6.62 8.75 4.48
C ALA A 66 -7.60 8.29 5.55
N TYR A 67 -7.24 8.51 6.80
CA TYR A 67 -8.13 8.34 7.94
C TYR A 67 -8.66 9.70 8.43
N THR A 68 -9.98 9.83 8.51
CA THR A 68 -10.65 10.97 9.15
C THR A 68 -10.97 10.62 10.60
N PRO A 69 -10.44 11.37 11.59
CA PRO A 69 -10.66 11.11 13.00
C PRO A 69 -12.13 11.05 13.41
N MET A 70 -12.39 10.25 14.44
CA MET A 70 -13.71 9.87 14.88
C MET A 70 -14.46 11.06 15.49
N LYS A 71 -15.46 11.53 14.74
CA LYS A 71 -16.51 12.46 15.21
C LYS A 71 -17.91 11.81 15.23
N SER A 72 -17.95 10.47 15.11
CA SER A 72 -19.10 9.58 14.87
C SER A 72 -19.58 9.51 13.40
N PRO A 73 -19.14 8.53 12.59
CA PRO A 73 -18.04 7.56 12.80
C PRO A 73 -16.67 8.09 12.32
N GLY A 74 -15.58 7.42 12.71
CA GLY A 74 -14.28 7.57 12.04
C GLY A 74 -14.34 6.96 10.63
N VAL A 75 -13.65 7.56 9.66
CA VAL A 75 -13.81 7.20 8.24
C VAL A 75 -12.46 6.89 7.61
N ILE A 76 -12.31 5.67 7.08
CA ILE A 76 -11.18 5.30 6.21
C ILE A 76 -11.59 5.54 4.76
N THR A 77 -10.84 6.37 4.06
CA THR A 77 -10.99 6.63 2.63
C THR A 77 -9.84 5.98 1.86
N LEU A 78 -10.14 5.22 0.82
CA LEU A 78 -9.15 4.65 -0.09
C LEU A 78 -9.35 5.24 -1.50
N TYR A 79 -8.33 5.89 -2.04
CA TYR A 79 -8.41 6.55 -3.34
C TYR A 79 -8.11 5.55 -4.45
N SER A 80 -9.16 4.90 -4.96
CA SER A 80 -9.06 3.80 -5.94
C SER A 80 -8.18 4.13 -7.15
N ASN A 81 -8.34 5.31 -7.74
CA ASN A 81 -7.53 5.75 -8.89
C ASN A 81 -6.05 5.92 -8.52
N ASN A 82 -5.75 6.47 -7.34
CA ASN A 82 -4.37 6.68 -6.89
C ASN A 82 -3.70 5.33 -6.57
N ILE A 83 -4.43 4.41 -5.92
CA ILE A 83 -3.98 3.05 -5.65
C ILE A 83 -3.71 2.30 -6.97
N LYS A 84 -4.58 2.44 -7.97
CA LYS A 84 -4.41 1.88 -9.31
C LYS A 84 -3.17 2.45 -10.01
N ASN A 85 -2.98 3.77 -9.97
CA ASN A 85 -1.80 4.43 -10.53
C ASN A 85 -0.52 3.96 -9.85
N PHE A 86 -0.52 3.85 -8.52
CA PHE A 86 0.60 3.31 -7.76
C PHE A 86 0.89 1.85 -8.10
N PHE A 87 -0.15 1.02 -8.27
CA PHE A 87 -0.02 -0.36 -8.73
C PHE A 87 0.71 -0.42 -10.08
N TRP A 88 0.29 0.35 -11.08
CA TRP A 88 0.94 0.35 -12.40
C TRP A 88 2.37 0.89 -12.36
N ARG A 89 2.67 1.87 -11.48
CA ARG A 89 4.04 2.32 -11.23
C ARG A 89 4.91 1.23 -10.59
N ILE A 90 4.35 0.41 -9.71
CA ILE A 90 5.06 -0.75 -9.16
C ILE A 90 5.31 -1.80 -10.25
N VAL A 91 4.33 -2.06 -11.13
CA VAL A 91 4.51 -2.93 -12.29
C VAL A 91 5.64 -2.42 -13.20
N GLN A 92 5.70 -1.11 -13.47
CA GLN A 92 6.80 -0.51 -14.24
C GLN A 92 8.18 -0.73 -13.58
N VAL A 93 8.25 -0.65 -12.26
CA VAL A 93 9.51 -0.98 -11.55
C VAL A 93 9.83 -2.47 -11.68
N LEU A 94 8.83 -3.35 -11.59
CA LEU A 94 9.03 -4.79 -11.74
C LEU A 94 9.53 -5.15 -13.14
N THR A 95 8.91 -4.64 -14.20
CA THR A 95 9.30 -4.95 -15.58
C THR A 95 10.72 -4.44 -15.90
N ARG A 96 11.12 -3.31 -15.31
CA ARG A 96 12.49 -2.78 -15.45
C ARG A 96 13.53 -3.55 -14.63
N LYS A 97 13.21 -3.92 -13.38
CA LYS A 97 14.15 -4.64 -12.49
C LYS A 97 14.27 -6.13 -12.83
N LEU A 98 13.19 -6.74 -13.29
CA LEU A 98 13.08 -8.16 -13.60
C LEU A 98 12.93 -8.34 -15.13
N TYR A 99 13.73 -7.62 -15.91
CA TYR A 99 13.66 -7.68 -17.36
C TYR A 99 13.75 -9.14 -17.87
N GLY A 100 12.80 -9.56 -18.70
CA GLY A 100 12.68 -10.93 -19.20
C GLY A 100 12.08 -11.94 -18.21
N PHE A 101 11.63 -11.50 -17.03
CA PHE A 101 10.96 -12.38 -16.07
C PHE A 101 9.51 -12.65 -16.50
N PHE A 102 9.11 -13.91 -16.37
CA PHE A 102 7.76 -14.37 -16.70
C PHE A 102 6.76 -13.95 -15.62
N ILE A 103 5.90 -12.97 -15.93
CA ILE A 103 4.84 -12.46 -15.05
C ILE A 103 3.49 -12.87 -15.60
N THR A 104 2.67 -13.55 -14.80
CA THR A 104 1.31 -13.96 -15.21
C THR A 104 0.24 -13.00 -14.73
N LYS A 105 -0.97 -13.03 -15.31
CA LYS A 105 -2.12 -12.28 -14.78
C LYS A 105 -2.39 -12.59 -13.29
N PRO A 106 -2.40 -13.86 -12.83
CA PRO A 106 -2.50 -14.18 -11.41
C PRO A 106 -1.44 -13.52 -10.51
N ASP A 107 -0.21 -13.32 -11.00
CA ASP A 107 0.82 -12.61 -10.23
C ASP A 107 0.45 -11.13 -10.06
N LEU A 108 -0.03 -10.50 -11.13
CA LEU A 108 -0.52 -9.12 -11.12
C LEU A 108 -1.76 -8.96 -10.21
N GLU A 109 -2.66 -9.93 -10.20
CA GLU A 109 -3.83 -9.89 -9.32
C GLU A 109 -3.43 -9.94 -7.83
N ARG A 110 -2.48 -10.81 -7.48
CA ARG A 110 -1.97 -10.88 -6.10
C ARG A 110 -1.19 -9.63 -5.73
N LEU A 111 -0.48 -9.03 -6.68
CA LEU A 111 0.16 -7.73 -6.50
C LEU A 111 -0.88 -6.63 -6.22
N ALA A 112 -2.00 -6.59 -6.96
CA ALA A 112 -3.08 -5.63 -6.73
C ALA A 112 -3.66 -5.78 -5.31
N ILE A 113 -3.83 -7.01 -4.83
CA ILE A 113 -4.24 -7.31 -3.46
C ILE A 113 -3.22 -6.76 -2.46
N LEU A 114 -1.93 -7.04 -2.66
CA LEU A 114 -0.86 -6.57 -1.78
C LEU A 114 -0.84 -5.04 -1.67
N ILE A 115 -0.88 -4.34 -2.81
CA ILE A 115 -0.84 -2.88 -2.86
C ILE A 115 -2.08 -2.25 -2.19
N THR A 116 -3.26 -2.80 -2.43
CA THR A 116 -4.50 -2.30 -1.82
C THR A 116 -4.51 -2.56 -0.31
N ARG A 117 -4.09 -3.76 0.13
CA ARG A 117 -4.01 -4.12 1.55
C ARG A 117 -2.95 -3.31 2.28
N LYS A 118 -1.82 -3.01 1.64
CA LYS A 118 -0.80 -2.11 2.20
C LYS A 118 -1.42 -0.79 2.65
N THR A 119 -2.17 -0.13 1.77
CA THR A 119 -2.82 1.14 2.08
C THR A 119 -3.88 0.95 3.16
N TYR A 120 -4.75 -0.06 3.01
CA TYR A 120 -5.79 -0.34 4.01
C TYR A 120 -5.25 -0.60 5.42
N TYR A 121 -4.16 -1.37 5.56
CA TYR A 121 -3.53 -1.63 6.85
C TYR A 121 -2.80 -0.44 7.43
N HIS A 122 -2.38 0.52 6.61
CA HIS A 122 -1.89 1.81 7.10
C HIS A 122 -3.04 2.59 7.75
N GLU A 123 -4.16 2.76 7.04
CA GLU A 123 -5.29 3.53 7.57
C GLU A 123 -6.00 2.87 8.76
N ILE A 124 -6.07 1.53 8.81
CA ILE A 124 -6.66 0.84 9.97
C ILE A 124 -5.83 1.04 11.24
N PHE A 125 -4.53 1.25 11.10
CA PHE A 125 -3.67 1.56 12.24
C PHE A 125 -4.04 2.91 12.84
N HIS A 126 -4.18 3.96 12.01
CA HIS A 126 -4.64 5.27 12.47
C HIS A 126 -6.02 5.22 13.12
N PHE A 127 -6.95 4.45 12.54
CA PHE A 127 -8.25 4.20 13.16
C PHE A 127 -8.12 3.61 14.57
N ASN A 128 -7.28 2.59 14.74
CA ASN A 128 -7.06 1.97 16.05
C ASN A 128 -6.42 2.95 17.04
N CYS A 129 -5.39 3.71 16.62
CA CYS A 129 -4.76 4.74 17.44
C CYS A 129 -5.77 5.79 17.93
N ASP A 130 -6.68 6.21 17.05
CA ASP A 130 -7.73 7.16 17.39
C ASP A 130 -8.75 6.59 18.39
N VAL A 131 -9.14 5.31 18.24
CA VAL A 131 -9.96 4.60 19.24
C VAL A 131 -9.24 4.56 20.59
N PHE A 132 -7.96 4.20 20.63
CA PHE A 132 -7.19 4.16 21.88
C PHE A 132 -7.06 5.54 22.51
N ARG A 133 -6.81 6.59 21.72
CA ARG A 133 -6.79 7.98 22.19
C ARG A 133 -8.11 8.38 22.84
N LEU A 134 -9.24 8.08 22.18
CA LEU A 134 -10.57 8.43 22.71
C LEU A 134 -10.92 7.68 24.00
N LEU A 135 -10.47 6.43 24.14
CA LEU A 135 -10.77 5.60 25.32
C LEU A 135 -9.82 5.88 26.50
N PHE A 136 -8.55 6.17 26.24
CA PHE A 136 -7.49 6.19 27.27
C PHE A 136 -6.70 7.50 27.36
N GLY A 137 -6.94 8.46 26.47
CA GLY A 137 -6.27 9.77 26.51
C GLY A 137 -4.79 9.73 26.14
N CYS A 138 -4.38 8.80 25.27
CA CYS A 138 -2.99 8.66 24.82
C CYS A 138 -2.48 9.94 24.12
N SER A 139 -1.17 10.15 24.18
CA SER A 139 -0.47 11.22 23.46
C SER A 139 -0.58 11.06 21.94
N TYR A 140 -0.36 12.14 21.20
CA TYR A 140 -0.34 12.15 19.74
C TYR A 140 0.99 12.70 19.23
N ASP A 141 1.84 11.81 18.74
CA ASP A 141 3.02 12.14 17.94
C ASP A 141 2.80 11.65 16.51
N ILE A 142 2.46 12.59 15.63
CA ILE A 142 2.16 12.30 14.22
C ILE A 142 3.32 11.61 13.50
N LEU A 143 4.57 12.01 13.75
CA LEU A 143 5.70 11.45 13.01
C LEU A 143 5.99 10.02 13.45
N ASN A 144 5.86 9.74 14.74
CA ASN A 144 5.99 8.38 15.26
C ASN A 144 4.81 7.51 14.79
N GLU A 145 3.59 8.03 14.83
CA GLU A 145 2.40 7.30 14.39
C GLU A 145 2.47 6.90 12.90
N GLU A 146 2.91 7.80 12.01
CA GLU A 146 3.13 7.46 10.60
C GLU A 146 4.17 6.36 10.43
N ALA A 147 5.28 6.43 11.19
CA ALA A 147 6.31 5.41 11.14
C ALA A 147 5.78 4.03 11.58
N LEU A 148 4.98 4.00 12.65
CA LEU A 148 4.35 2.80 13.19
C LEU A 148 3.26 2.26 12.25
N ALA A 149 2.47 3.13 11.60
CA ALA A 149 1.45 2.75 10.63
C ALA A 149 2.06 2.00 9.43
N VAL A 150 3.16 2.53 8.89
CA VAL A 150 3.91 1.87 7.82
C VAL A 150 4.47 0.52 8.28
N ALA A 151 5.06 0.47 9.48
CA ALA A 151 5.62 -0.75 10.05
C ALA A 151 4.54 -1.82 10.31
N TYR A 152 3.40 -1.42 10.88
CA TYR A 152 2.24 -2.27 11.12
C TYR A 152 1.70 -2.85 9.81
N SER A 153 1.50 -2.02 8.80
CA SER A 153 1.06 -2.45 7.46
C SER A 153 2.02 -3.49 6.88
N ARG A 154 3.32 -3.20 6.94
CA ARG A 154 4.36 -4.11 6.43
C ARG A 154 4.40 -5.45 7.17
N ASN A 155 4.33 -5.42 8.50
CA ASN A 155 4.38 -6.62 9.33
C ASN A 155 3.13 -7.48 9.16
N THR A 156 1.95 -6.85 9.05
CA THR A 156 0.70 -7.56 8.74
C THR A 156 0.79 -8.31 7.40
N LEU A 157 1.34 -7.68 6.34
CA LEU A 157 1.55 -8.35 5.05
C LEU A 157 2.58 -9.50 5.13
N LYS A 158 3.62 -9.38 5.96
CA LYS A 158 4.55 -10.49 6.21
C LYS A 158 3.88 -11.69 6.89
N VAL A 159 2.98 -11.45 7.83
CA VAL A 159 2.19 -12.50 8.48
C VAL A 159 1.24 -13.16 7.47
N GLU A 160 0.61 -12.38 6.59
CA GLU A 160 -0.17 -12.97 5.49
C GLU A 160 0.69 -13.80 4.54
N ARG A 161 1.91 -13.34 4.26
CA ARG A 161 2.87 -14.05 3.41
C ARG A 161 3.27 -15.41 3.99
N SER A 162 3.39 -15.55 5.31
CA SER A 162 3.73 -16.84 5.94
C SER A 162 2.57 -17.84 5.87
N ASN A 163 1.33 -17.38 5.67
CA ASN A 163 0.19 -18.24 5.42
C ASN A 163 0.11 -18.64 3.93
N GLY A 164 0.59 -19.84 3.59
CA GLY A 164 0.58 -20.38 2.21
C GLY A 164 -0.80 -20.53 1.56
N ASN A 165 -1.89 -20.44 2.32
CA ASN A 165 -3.26 -20.44 1.79
C ASN A 165 -3.76 -19.03 1.42
N SER A 166 -3.06 -17.97 1.83
CA SER A 166 -3.44 -16.60 1.49
C SER A 166 -3.01 -16.25 0.06
N GLN A 167 -3.67 -15.25 -0.55
CA GLN A 167 -3.30 -14.76 -1.88
C GLN A 167 -1.86 -14.21 -1.88
N ILE A 168 -1.44 -13.54 -0.81
CA ILE A 168 -0.06 -13.05 -0.64
C ILE A 168 0.92 -14.19 -0.41
N GLY A 169 0.54 -15.23 0.34
CA GLY A 169 1.33 -16.45 0.56
C GLY A 169 1.62 -17.25 -0.72
N ARG A 170 0.73 -17.15 -1.72
CA ARG A 170 0.88 -17.78 -3.04
C ARG A 170 1.63 -16.94 -4.06
N MET A 171 2.05 -15.72 -3.73
CA MET A 171 2.83 -14.88 -4.65
C MET A 171 4.20 -15.51 -4.97
N ASN A 172 4.71 -15.25 -6.17
CA ASN A 172 6.09 -15.51 -6.48
C ASN A 172 7.02 -14.74 -5.52
N ALA A 173 8.02 -15.41 -4.95
CA ALA A 173 8.90 -14.82 -3.92
C ALA A 173 9.73 -13.64 -4.45
N VAL A 174 10.18 -13.69 -5.71
CA VAL A 174 10.96 -12.61 -6.34
C VAL A 174 10.10 -11.36 -6.52
N ILE A 175 8.87 -11.54 -7.03
CA ILE A 175 7.89 -10.45 -7.16
C ILE A 175 7.58 -9.86 -5.78
N TYR A 176 7.21 -10.69 -4.81
CA TYR A 176 6.90 -10.24 -3.45
C TYR A 176 8.04 -9.43 -2.83
N ASN A 177 9.27 -9.95 -2.84
CA ASN A 177 10.41 -9.27 -2.24
C ASN A 177 10.74 -7.95 -2.93
N THR A 178 10.67 -7.92 -4.26
CA THR A 178 10.94 -6.70 -5.06
C THR A 178 9.90 -5.63 -4.77
N VAL A 179 8.62 -6.02 -4.67
CA VAL A 179 7.52 -5.12 -4.36
C VAL A 179 7.61 -4.62 -2.93
N MET A 180 7.88 -5.50 -1.96
CA MET A 180 7.99 -5.10 -0.56
C MET A 180 9.17 -4.15 -0.32
N ASP A 181 10.29 -4.33 -1.01
CA ASP A 181 11.42 -3.39 -0.98
C ASP A 181 11.02 -2.02 -1.58
N ARG A 182 10.32 -2.03 -2.71
CA ARG A 182 9.99 -0.78 -3.41
C ARG A 182 8.82 -0.02 -2.78
N ALA A 183 7.71 -0.70 -2.53
CA ALA A 183 6.47 -0.07 -2.09
C ALA A 183 6.59 0.54 -0.68
N PHE A 184 7.53 0.06 0.14
CA PHE A 184 7.79 0.58 1.48
C PHE A 184 9.02 1.51 1.54
N ARG A 185 9.55 1.95 0.39
CA ARG A 185 10.70 2.87 0.32
C ARG A 185 10.26 4.33 0.50
N TYR A 186 9.57 4.60 1.59
CA TYR A 186 9.18 5.95 1.95
C TYR A 186 10.39 6.83 2.29
N THR A 187 10.33 8.10 1.88
CA THR A 187 11.40 9.09 2.07
C THR A 187 10.99 10.30 2.92
N SER A 188 9.68 10.54 3.08
CA SER A 188 9.17 11.66 3.85
C SER A 188 9.36 11.52 5.36
N PRO A 189 9.38 12.64 6.12
CA PRO A 189 9.41 12.63 7.58
C PRO A 189 8.27 11.80 8.19
N GLY A 190 8.53 11.15 9.32
CA GLY A 190 7.61 10.17 9.91
C GLY A 190 7.69 8.83 9.19
N TYR A 191 7.14 8.74 7.98
CA TYR A 191 7.10 7.51 7.18
C TYR A 191 8.47 6.82 7.09
N ARG A 192 9.54 7.52 6.68
CA ARG A 192 10.86 6.91 6.45
C ARG A 192 11.47 6.19 7.67
N ASN A 193 11.02 6.56 8.88
CA ASN A 193 11.53 6.03 10.15
C ASN A 193 10.92 4.68 10.52
N TRP A 194 9.96 4.15 9.73
CA TRP A 194 9.35 2.83 9.95
C TRP A 194 10.37 1.70 10.13
N ARG A 195 11.57 1.86 9.54
CA ARG A 195 12.69 0.90 9.64
C ARG A 195 13.17 0.67 11.07
N ASN A 196 12.86 1.58 12.00
CA ASN A 196 13.14 1.41 13.42
C ASN A 196 12.22 0.37 14.08
N PHE A 197 11.15 -0.04 13.39
CA PHE A 197 10.14 -1.00 13.87
C PHE A 197 10.03 -2.22 12.91
N PRO A 198 11.12 -2.98 12.69
CA PRO A 198 11.16 -4.02 11.66
C PRO A 198 10.30 -5.26 11.92
N ASP A 199 9.85 -5.45 13.16
CA ASP A 199 9.16 -6.63 13.67
C ASP A 199 8.07 -6.30 14.72
N GLU A 200 7.34 -7.31 15.17
CA GLU A 200 6.24 -7.14 16.12
C GLU A 200 6.69 -6.63 17.50
N PHE A 201 7.88 -7.04 17.95
CA PHE A 201 8.41 -6.65 19.25
C PHE A 201 8.74 -5.15 19.30
N SER A 202 9.51 -4.69 18.32
CA SER A 202 9.85 -3.27 18.15
C SER A 202 8.61 -2.40 17.91
N LEU A 203 7.65 -2.88 17.12
CA LEU A 203 6.36 -2.20 16.90
C LEU A 203 5.58 -2.02 18.23
N LYS A 204 5.49 -3.07 19.06
CA LYS A 204 4.81 -3.01 20.35
C LYS A 204 5.48 -2.02 21.31
N ASN A 205 6.80 -1.99 21.35
CA ASN A 205 7.51 -1.04 22.20
C ASN A 205 7.25 0.40 21.78
N GLY A 206 7.24 0.68 20.47
CA GLY A 206 6.94 2.02 19.96
C GLY A 206 5.51 2.50 20.19
N LEU A 207 4.57 1.62 20.58
CA LEU A 207 3.20 1.96 20.97
C LEU A 207 3.04 2.32 22.45
N ILE A 208 4.04 2.03 23.29
CA ILE A 208 3.97 2.17 24.76
C ILE A 208 4.69 3.45 25.23
N ASP A 209 5.52 4.06 24.38
CA ASP A 209 6.19 5.34 24.61
C ASP A 209 5.23 6.54 24.43
#